data_AF-A0A0F2C5Z4-F1
#
_entry.id   AF-A0A0F2C5Z4-F1
#
_cell.length_a   1.000
_cell.length_b   1.000
_cell.length_c   1.000
_cell.angle_alpha   90.00
_cell.angle_beta   90.00
_cell.angle_gamma   90.00
#
_symmetry.space_group_name_H-M   'P 1'
#
loop_
_entity.id
_entity.type
_entity.pdbx_description
1 polymer ?
#
loop_
_entity_poly.entity_id
_entity_poly.type
_entity_poly.pdbx_seq_one_letter_code
_entity_poly.pdbx_strand_id
1 'polypeptide(L)'
;MTHTEDPTDDQVVSAFTNFLDERAKAGVLLAVGAEVGFDSGTVTVTLHPEVAVPDPDALMSLSPFGNHAEFAGTPIAFANEESDWLRRAVKRVDTRLPDGTDLGSLSAAELHQLGAGKPLPPSE
;
A
#
# COMPACT_ATOMS: atom_id res chain seq x y z
N MET A 1 -13.08 -9.07 -13.65
CA MET A 1 -12.65 -8.89 -15.05
C MET A 1 -11.39 -9.70 -15.13
N THR A 2 -11.33 -10.73 -15.96
CA THR A 2 -10.16 -11.61 -16.00
C THR A 2 -9.00 -10.92 -16.72
N HIS A 3 -8.01 -10.49 -15.94
CA HIS A 3 -6.79 -9.89 -16.46
C HIS A 3 -5.91 -10.95 -17.13
N THR A 4 -5.69 -10.81 -18.44
CA THR A 4 -4.89 -11.73 -19.24
C THR A 4 -3.42 -11.33 -19.36
N GLU A 5 -3.10 -10.06 -19.08
CA GLU A 5 -1.74 -9.50 -19.14
C GLU A 5 -1.28 -9.09 -17.74
N ASP A 6 0.02 -8.91 -17.54
CA ASP A 6 0.56 -8.33 -16.30
C ASP A 6 0.19 -6.84 -16.20
N PRO A 7 0.00 -6.30 -14.97
CA PRO A 7 -0.32 -4.90 -14.80
C PRO A 7 0.82 -4.00 -15.27
N THR A 8 0.48 -2.90 -15.94
CA THR A 8 1.44 -1.84 -16.23
C THR A 8 1.76 -1.03 -14.96
N ASP A 9 2.87 -0.32 -14.97
CA ASP A 9 3.27 0.58 -13.87
C ASP A 9 2.16 1.58 -13.52
N ASP A 10 1.54 2.19 -14.54
CA ASP A 10 0.42 3.12 -14.37
C ASP A 10 -0.80 2.47 -13.71
N GLN A 11 -1.07 1.20 -14.03
CA GLN A 11 -2.17 0.44 -13.42
C GLN A 11 -1.88 0.12 -11.96
N VAL A 12 -0.64 -0.24 -11.64
CA VAL A 12 -0.20 -0.43 -10.25
C VAL A 12 -0.36 0.86 -9.46
N VAL A 13 0.19 1.97 -9.96
CA VAL A 13 0.09 3.28 -9.29
C VAL A 13 -1.39 3.66 -9.12
N SER A 14 -2.19 3.52 -10.17
CA SER A 14 -3.63 3.85 -10.12
C SER A 14 -4.38 3.03 -9.08
N ALA A 15 -4.12 1.72 -8.96
CA ALA A 15 -4.81 0.86 -8.00
C ALA A 15 -4.53 1.29 -6.55
N PHE A 16 -3.26 1.57 -6.23
CA PHE A 16 -2.86 2.02 -4.90
C PHE A 16 -3.35 3.44 -4.59
N THR A 17 -3.24 4.37 -5.54
CA THR A 17 -3.77 5.73 -5.40
C THR A 17 -5.28 5.71 -5.18
N ASN A 18 -6.03 4.93 -5.97
CA ASN A 18 -7.48 4.82 -5.82
C ASN A 18 -7.87 4.29 -4.44
N PHE A 19 -7.16 3.27 -3.93
CA PHE A 19 -7.39 2.76 -2.58
C PHE A 19 -7.18 3.84 -1.52
N LEU A 20 -6.06 4.57 -1.56
CA LEU A 20 -5.74 5.62 -0.60
C LEU A 20 -6.74 6.77 -0.68
N ASP A 21 -7.11 7.19 -1.89
CA ASP A 21 -8.14 8.22 -2.10
C ASP A 21 -9.51 7.81 -1.53
N GLU A 22 -9.92 6.56 -1.71
CA GLU A 22 -11.14 6.04 -1.10
C GLU A 22 -11.06 6.05 0.43
N ARG A 23 -9.92 5.66 1.01
CA ARG A 23 -9.71 5.69 2.45
C ARG A 23 -9.74 7.13 2.98
N ALA A 24 -9.10 8.07 2.28
CA ALA A 24 -9.10 9.48 2.61
C ALA A 24 -10.52 10.06 2.58
N LYS A 25 -11.29 9.77 1.53
CA LYS A 25 -12.71 10.16 1.40
C LYS A 25 -13.59 9.56 2.51
N ALA A 26 -13.23 8.38 3.01
CA ALA A 26 -13.87 7.75 4.16
C ALA A 26 -13.39 8.28 5.53
N GLY A 27 -12.51 9.29 5.55
CA GLY A 27 -12.03 9.95 6.77
C GLY A 27 -10.79 9.33 7.41
N VAL A 28 -10.09 8.43 6.72
CA VAL A 28 -8.81 7.88 7.20
C VAL A 28 -7.71 8.91 7.00
N LEU A 29 -7.33 9.59 8.08
CA LEU A 29 -6.35 10.69 8.06
C LEU A 29 -4.98 10.29 7.49
N LEU A 30 -4.53 9.05 7.75
CA LEU A 30 -3.26 8.54 7.21
C LEU A 30 -3.20 8.52 5.68
N ALA A 31 -4.35 8.43 5.00
CA ALA A 31 -4.39 8.37 3.54
C ALA A 31 -4.52 9.75 2.88
N VAL A 32 -4.80 10.79 3.64
CA VAL A 32 -5.02 12.13 3.11
C VAL A 32 -3.72 12.66 2.51
N GLY A 33 -3.76 12.99 1.22
CA GLY A 33 -2.61 13.53 0.49
C GLY A 33 -1.49 12.53 0.26
N ALA A 34 -1.71 11.22 0.45
CA ALA A 34 -0.69 10.22 0.23
C ALA A 34 -0.28 10.16 -1.26
N GLU A 35 1.02 10.03 -1.50
CA GLU A 35 1.60 9.93 -2.85
C GLU A 35 2.08 8.50 -3.12
N VAL A 36 1.89 8.02 -4.33
CA VAL A 36 2.26 6.66 -4.75
C VAL A 36 3.25 6.72 -5.91
N GLY A 37 4.37 6.02 -5.76
CA GLY A 37 5.30 5.72 -6.85
C GLY A 37 5.44 4.21 -7.02
N PHE A 38 5.77 3.79 -8.24
CA PHE A 38 6.13 2.41 -8.54
C PHE A 38 7.42 2.38 -9.35
N ASP A 39 8.37 1.58 -8.89
CA ASP A 39 9.61 1.31 -9.61
C ASP A 39 10.08 -0.11 -9.31
N SER A 40 10.47 -0.84 -10.35
CA SER A 40 11.17 -2.13 -10.25
C SER A 40 10.51 -3.13 -9.28
N GLY A 41 9.17 -3.21 -9.31
CA GLY A 41 8.40 -4.12 -8.46
C GLY A 41 8.14 -3.62 -7.03
N THR A 42 8.55 -2.40 -6.69
CA THR A 42 8.34 -1.80 -5.38
C THR A 42 7.38 -0.64 -5.47
N VAL A 43 6.28 -0.70 -4.73
CA VAL A 43 5.41 0.46 -4.51
C VAL A 43 5.98 1.25 -3.34
N THR A 44 6.23 2.54 -3.53
CA THR A 44 6.57 3.46 -2.44
C THR A 44 5.39 4.38 -2.18
N VAL A 45 4.89 4.38 -0.95
CA VAL A 45 3.84 5.30 -0.51
C VAL A 45 4.45 6.34 0.43
N THR A 46 4.37 7.61 0.04
CA THR A 46 4.74 8.73 0.90
C THR A 46 3.49 9.24 1.62
N LEU A 47 3.48 9.18 2.95
CA LEU A 47 2.38 9.69 3.77
C LEU A 47 2.65 11.15 4.15
N HIS A 48 1.62 11.99 4.05
CA HIS A 48 1.69 13.43 4.32
C HIS A 48 0.83 13.83 5.53
N PRO A 49 1.20 13.40 6.75
CA PRO A 49 0.40 13.69 7.95
C PRO A 49 0.20 15.20 8.20
N GLU A 50 1.12 16.04 7.73
CA GLU A 50 1.03 17.51 7.75
C GLU A 50 -0.09 18.09 6.87
N VAL A 51 -0.53 17.35 5.86
CA VAL A 51 -1.68 17.72 5.03
C VAL A 51 -2.99 17.35 5.75
N ALA A 52 -2.97 16.29 6.55
CA ALA A 52 -4.14 15.76 7.23
C ALA A 52 -4.51 16.55 8.49
N VAL A 53 -3.51 16.92 9.31
CA VAL A 53 -3.73 17.55 10.63
C VAL A 53 -2.64 18.58 10.98
N PRO A 54 -2.93 19.53 11.90
CA PRO A 54 -1.93 20.49 12.38
C PRO A 54 -0.80 19.89 13.23
N ASP A 55 -1.02 18.73 13.86
CA ASP A 55 -0.03 18.02 14.68
C ASP A 55 0.23 16.62 14.08
N PRO A 56 1.19 16.52 13.14
CA PRO A 56 1.52 15.28 12.45
C PRO A 56 2.02 14.19 13.40
N ASP A 57 2.81 14.57 14.40
CA ASP A 57 3.43 13.63 15.35
C ASP A 57 2.37 12.94 16.20
N ALA A 58 1.32 13.66 16.59
CA ALA A 58 0.18 13.07 17.29
C ALA A 58 -0.57 12.04 16.42
N LEU A 59 -0.78 12.32 15.12
CA LEU A 59 -1.40 11.37 14.20
C LEU A 59 -0.55 10.11 14.05
N MET A 60 0.76 10.26 13.83
CA MET A 60 1.67 9.13 13.69
C MET A 60 1.77 8.30 14.98
N SER A 61 1.74 8.95 16.15
CA SER A 61 1.78 8.27 17.45
C SER A 61 0.48 7.51 17.78
N LEU A 62 -0.65 7.94 17.23
CA LEU A 62 -1.95 7.29 17.39
C LEU A 62 -2.26 6.27 16.29
N SER A 63 -1.41 6.18 15.27
CA SER A 63 -1.54 5.16 14.22
C SER A 63 -1.56 3.78 14.86
N PRO A 64 -2.55 2.92 14.52
CA PRO A 64 -2.60 1.57 15.06
C PRO A 64 -1.54 0.64 14.44
N PHE A 65 -0.81 1.12 13.42
CA PHE A 65 0.14 0.31 12.66
C PHE A 65 1.55 0.48 13.20
N GLY A 66 2.17 -0.64 13.60
CA GLY A 66 3.61 -0.69 13.86
C GLY A 66 4.44 -0.61 12.58
N ASN A 67 3.85 -1.01 11.45
CA ASN A 67 4.42 -0.92 10.12
C ASN A 67 3.35 -0.40 9.15
N HIS A 68 3.55 0.78 8.59
CA HIS A 68 2.51 1.44 7.77
C HIS A 68 2.31 0.76 6.41
N ALA A 69 3.23 -0.11 5.98
CA ALA A 69 3.02 -0.94 4.81
C ALA A 69 1.87 -1.94 4.99
N GLU A 70 1.48 -2.30 6.23
CA GLU A 70 0.28 -3.10 6.49
C GLU A 70 -0.99 -2.43 5.97
N PHE A 71 -1.07 -1.10 6.15
CA PHE A 71 -2.17 -0.30 5.65
C PHE A 71 -2.04 -0.07 4.14
N ALA A 72 -0.89 0.47 3.71
CA ALA A 72 -0.67 0.87 2.32
C ALA A 72 -0.69 -0.32 1.34
N GLY A 73 -0.29 -1.51 1.80
CA GLY A 73 -0.22 -2.74 1.02
C GLY A 73 -1.54 -3.49 0.86
N THR A 74 -2.65 -2.98 1.42
CA THR A 74 -3.98 -3.60 1.33
C THR A 74 -4.40 -4.04 -0.07
N PRO A 75 -4.14 -3.28 -1.17
CA PRO A 75 -4.52 -3.69 -2.53
C PRO A 75 -3.96 -5.05 -2.95
N ILE A 76 -2.84 -5.47 -2.38
CA ILE A 76 -2.17 -6.75 -2.66
C ILE A 76 -2.18 -7.72 -1.47
N ALA A 77 -3.02 -7.50 -0.47
CA ALA A 77 -3.04 -8.31 0.75
C ALA A 77 -4.00 -9.51 0.68
N PHE A 78 -4.98 -9.51 -0.21
CA PHE A 78 -6.06 -10.51 -0.21
C PHE A 78 -5.93 -11.55 -1.35
N ALA A 79 -6.56 -12.70 -1.18
CA ALA A 79 -6.65 -13.75 -2.21
C ALA A 79 -7.88 -13.51 -3.10
N ASN A 80 -7.85 -12.45 -3.90
CA ASN A 80 -8.87 -12.12 -4.90
C ASN A 80 -8.22 -11.82 -6.25
N GLU A 81 -9.01 -11.85 -7.32
CA GLU A 81 -8.54 -11.68 -8.71
C GLU A 81 -7.68 -10.42 -8.92
N GLU A 82 -8.09 -9.29 -8.35
CA GLU A 82 -7.38 -8.01 -8.51
C GLU A 82 -6.06 -8.00 -7.74
N SER A 83 -6.07 -8.44 -6.49
CA SER A 83 -4.87 -8.55 -5.67
C SER A 83 -3.87 -9.56 -6.24
N ASP A 84 -4.35 -10.68 -6.78
CA ASP A 84 -3.52 -11.69 -7.46
C ASP A 84 -2.86 -11.11 -8.71
N TRP A 85 -3.61 -10.34 -9.50
CA TRP A 85 -3.09 -9.66 -10.68
C TRP A 85 -2.03 -8.63 -10.35
N LEU A 86 -2.29 -7.75 -9.37
CA LEU A 86 -1.32 -6.73 -8.93
C LEU A 86 -0.01 -7.35 -8.41
N ARG A 87 -0.07 -8.49 -7.70
CA ARG A 87 1.12 -9.22 -7.22
C ARG A 87 2.02 -9.79 -8.32
N ARG A 88 1.55 -9.87 -9.56
CA ARG A 88 2.40 -10.27 -10.70
C ARG A 88 3.54 -9.27 -10.90
N ALA A 89 3.27 -7.97 -10.74
CA ALA A 89 4.29 -6.92 -10.78
C ALA A 89 4.82 -6.53 -9.39
N VAL A 90 3.95 -6.37 -8.39
CA VAL A 90 4.34 -5.84 -7.07
C VAL A 90 4.95 -6.93 -6.18
N LYS A 91 6.20 -6.70 -5.77
CA LYS A 91 6.97 -7.58 -4.87
C LYS A 91 7.08 -7.04 -3.46
N ARG A 92 7.00 -5.71 -3.29
CA ARG A 92 7.20 -5.03 -2.01
C ARG A 92 6.45 -3.71 -1.96
N VAL A 93 6.05 -3.33 -0.75
CA VAL A 93 5.49 -2.01 -0.44
C VAL A 93 6.35 -1.37 0.64
N ASP A 94 6.85 -0.17 0.35
CA ASP A 94 7.59 0.68 1.25
C ASP A 94 6.73 1.89 1.63
N THR A 95 6.81 2.31 2.88
CA THR A 95 6.11 3.51 3.38
C THR A 95 7.10 4.47 4.01
N ARG A 96 6.92 5.76 3.75
CA ARG A 96 7.81 6.80 4.27
C ARG A 96 7.11 8.14 4.49
N LEU A 97 7.76 9.03 5.23
CA LEU A 97 7.43 10.45 5.27
C LEU A 97 8.13 11.23 4.14
N PRO A 98 7.74 12.49 3.88
CA PRO A 98 8.32 13.28 2.78
C PRO A 98 9.81 13.61 2.98
N ASP A 99 10.28 13.61 4.24
CA ASP A 99 11.68 13.78 4.60
C ASP A 99 12.53 12.50 4.42
N GLY A 100 11.90 11.40 3.99
CA GLY A 100 12.53 10.11 3.79
C GLY A 100 12.54 9.20 5.03
N THR A 101 11.94 9.61 6.15
CA THR A 101 11.80 8.76 7.34
C THR A 101 11.02 7.48 6.99
N ASP A 102 11.62 6.32 7.24
CA ASP A 102 11.01 5.01 7.01
C ASP A 102 9.87 4.75 8.01
N LEU A 103 8.70 4.37 7.48
CA LEU A 103 7.51 4.01 8.26
C LEU A 103 7.21 2.52 8.23
N GLY A 104 8.09 1.74 7.60
CA GLY A 104 8.03 0.31 7.50
C GLY A 104 7.80 -0.17 6.08
N SER A 105 8.00 -1.46 5.91
CA SER A 105 7.93 -2.13 4.63
C SER A 105 7.49 -3.58 4.77
N LEU A 106 6.83 -4.10 3.75
CA LEU A 106 6.42 -5.50 3.67
C LEU A 106 6.53 -6.04 2.24
N SER A 107 6.93 -7.30 2.12
CA SER A 107 6.85 -8.04 0.87
C SER A 107 5.40 -8.41 0.53
N ALA A 108 5.14 -8.69 -0.75
CA ALA A 108 3.85 -9.19 -1.21
C ALA A 108 3.43 -10.49 -0.50
N ALA A 109 4.40 -11.33 -0.13
CA ALA A 109 4.14 -12.57 0.60
C ALA A 109 3.70 -12.31 2.05
N GLU A 110 4.36 -11.38 2.75
CA GLU A 110 3.97 -10.98 4.11
C GLU A 110 2.59 -10.31 4.11
N LEU A 111 2.33 -9.41 3.15
CA LEU A 111 1.03 -8.76 2.99
C LEU A 111 -0.08 -9.78 2.71
N HIS A 112 0.17 -10.76 1.84
CA HIS A 112 -0.79 -11.83 1.59
C HIS A 112 -1.05 -12.66 2.85
N GLN A 113 0.00 -12.99 3.62
CA GLN A 113 -0.16 -13.73 4.86
C GLN A 113 -1.00 -12.96 5.88
N LEU A 114 -0.80 -11.65 6.02
CA LEU A 114 -1.57 -10.79 6.91
C LEU A 114 -3.04 -10.65 6.47
N GLY A 115 -3.29 -10.40 5.18
CA GLY A 115 -4.64 -10.14 4.68
C GLY A 115 -5.47 -11.40 4.42
N ALA A 116 -4.86 -12.45 3.87
CA ALA A 116 -5.55 -13.71 3.53
C ALA A 116 -5.47 -14.77 4.64
N GLY A 117 -4.68 -14.54 5.69
CA GLY A 117 -4.51 -15.47 6.81
C GLY A 117 -3.78 -16.77 6.45
N LYS A 118 -3.15 -16.84 5.28
CA LYS A 118 -2.44 -18.02 4.77
C LYS A 118 -1.24 -17.61 3.90
N PRO A 119 -0.20 -18.45 3.78
CA PRO A 119 0.95 -18.14 2.93
C PRO A 119 0.55 -17.92 1.47
N LEU A 120 1.29 -17.07 0.77
CA LEU A 120 1.15 -16.91 -0.67
C LEU A 120 1.51 -18.25 -1.36
N PRO A 121 0.65 -18.78 -2.25
CA PRO A 121 0.99 -19.99 -2.98
C PRO A 121 2.25 -19.77 -3.85
N PRO A 122 3.07 -20.82 -4.05
CA PRO A 122 4.20 -20.74 -4.95
C PRO A 122 3.73 -20.40 -6.37
N SER A 123 4.47 -19.53 -7.06
CA SER A 123 4.23 -19.23 -8.47
C SER A 123 4.47 -20.50 -9.30
N GLU A 124 3.49 -20.90 -10.11
CA GLU A 124 3.62 -21.98 -11.10
C GLU A 124 4.46 -21.54 -12.32
#